data_AF-A0A345NNM5-F1
#
_entry.id   AF-A0A345NNM5-F1
#
_cell.length_a   1.000
_cell.length_b   1.000
_cell.length_c   1.000
_cell.angle_alpha   90.00
_cell.angle_beta   90.00
_cell.angle_gamma   90.00
#
_symmetry.space_group_name_H-M   'P 1'
#
loop_
_entity.id
_entity.type
_entity.pdbx_description
1 polymer ?
#
loop_
_entity_poly.entity_id
_entity_poly.type
_entity_poly.pdbx_seq_one_letter_code
_entity_poly.pdbx_strand_id
1 'polypeptide(L)' 'MRLDPACDGVQQGLDDDVYLHPSEQRVVGLIDGQAVAVASAERARQLRSGYRLRAVDLHDLALLDEL' A
#
# COMPACT_ATOMS: atom_id res chain seq x y z
N MET A 1 -12.53 3.62 -2.94
CA MET A 1 -11.44 4.54 -3.34
C MET A 1 -11.79 5.18 -4.67
N ARG A 2 -11.43 6.45 -4.87
CA ARG A 2 -11.49 7.16 -6.16
C ARG A 2 -10.08 7.62 -6.57
N LEU A 3 -9.86 7.86 -7.85
CA LEU A 3 -8.64 8.54 -8.31
C LEU A 3 -8.90 10.03 -8.46
N ASP A 4 -7.92 10.84 -8.08
CA ASP A 4 -7.92 12.28 -8.35
C ASP A 4 -7.26 12.61 -9.72
N PRO A 5 -7.18 13.88 -10.14
CA PRO A 5 -6.52 14.26 -11.39
C PRO A 5 -5.02 13.97 -11.46
N ALA A 6 -4.33 13.80 -10.32
CA ALA A 6 -2.94 13.38 -10.24
C ALA A 6 -2.78 11.85 -10.25
N CYS A 7 -3.89 11.11 -10.43
CA CYS A 7 -3.97 9.66 -10.32
C CYS A 7 -3.67 9.13 -8.91
N ASP A 8 -3.77 9.97 -7.88
CA ASP A 8 -3.63 9.52 -6.50
C ASP A 8 -4.92 8.83 -6.06
N GLY A 9 -4.77 7.74 -5.30
CA GLY A 9 -5.90 7.07 -4.69
C GLY A 9 -6.37 7.84 -3.48
N VAL A 10 -7.63 8.28 -3.49
CA VAL A 10 -8.26 8.95 -2.36
C VAL A 10 -9.34 8.04 -1.79
N GLN A 11 -9.22 7.70 -0.51
CA GLN A 11 -10.16 6.88 0.22
C GLN A 11 -10.71 7.64 1.43
N GLN A 12 -12.04 7.70 1.54
CA GLN A 12 -12.70 8.18 2.74
C GLN A 12 -12.54 7.14 3.85
N GLY A 13 -12.06 7.57 5.01
CA GLY A 13 -12.00 6.78 6.24
C GLY A 13 -13.31 6.83 7.02
N LEU A 14 -13.23 6.56 8.31
CA LEU A 14 -14.32 6.84 9.25
C LEU A 14 -14.32 8.33 9.56
N ASP A 15 -15.49 8.89 9.84
CA ASP A 15 -15.68 10.32 10.09
C ASP A 15 -15.08 11.18 8.95
N ASP A 16 -14.28 12.19 9.30
CA ASP A 16 -13.66 13.13 8.36
C ASP A 16 -12.26 12.69 7.87
N ASP A 17 -11.84 11.44 8.18
CA ASP A 17 -10.54 10.95 7.74
C ASP A 17 -10.46 10.80 6.22
N VAL A 18 -9.35 11.24 5.63
CA VAL A 18 -9.03 11.01 4.22
C VAL A 18 -7.67 10.35 4.13
N TYR A 19 -7.62 9.16 3.53
CA TYR A 19 -6.39 8.46 3.23
C TYR A 19 -5.96 8.72 1.79
N LEU A 20 -4.75 9.25 1.63
CA LEU A 20 -4.10 9.46 0.35
C LEU A 20 -3.14 8.31 0.04
N HIS A 21 -3.23 7.81 -1.18
CA HIS A 21 -2.38 6.77 -1.75
C HIS A 21 -1.68 7.33 -3.01
N PRO A 22 -0.52 8.00 -2.83
CA PRO A 22 0.20 8.64 -3.93
C PRO A 22 0.51 7.68 -5.06
N SER A 23 0.38 8.17 -6.29
CA SER A 23 0.67 7.40 -7.51
C SER A 23 2.13 6.98 -7.60
N GLU A 24 3.06 7.84 -7.16
CA GLU A 24 4.49 7.57 -7.07
C GLU A 24 4.85 6.45 -6.08
N GLN A 25 3.97 6.14 -5.12
CA GLN A 25 4.16 5.07 -4.14
C GLN A 25 3.54 3.75 -4.58
N ARG A 26 3.20 3.61 -5.87
CA ARG A 26 2.67 2.39 -6.45
C ARG A 26 3.63 1.79 -7.46
N VAL A 27 3.61 0.46 -7.52
CA VAL A 27 4.29 -0.35 -8.52
C VAL A 27 3.26 -1.25 -9.21
N VAL A 28 3.55 -1.68 -10.43
CA VAL A 28 2.70 -2.62 -11.16
C VAL A 28 3.38 -3.99 -11.19
N GLY A 29 2.69 -4.98 -10.64
CA GLY A 29 3.06 -6.39 -10.70
C GLY A 29 2.07 -7.19 -11.55
N LEU A 30 2.25 -8.51 -11.57
CA LEU A 30 1.37 -9.45 -12.26
C LEU A 30 0.83 -10.51 -11.29
N ILE A 31 -0.47 -10.78 -11.34
CA ILE A 31 -1.11 -11.95 -10.70
C ILE A 31 -1.81 -12.73 -11.81
N ASP A 32 -1.41 -13.99 -12.04
CA ASP A 32 -1.92 -14.83 -13.13
C ASP A 32 -1.92 -14.12 -14.50
N GLY A 33 -0.85 -13.38 -14.78
CA GLY A 33 -0.68 -12.61 -16.01
C GLY A 33 -1.50 -11.32 -16.10
N GLN A 34 -2.30 -10.98 -15.07
CA GLN A 34 -3.06 -9.73 -14.99
C GLN A 34 -2.25 -8.65 -14.27
N ALA A 35 -2.19 -7.45 -14.86
CA ALA A 35 -1.52 -6.31 -14.23
C ALA A 35 -2.29 -5.81 -13.01
N VAL A 36 -1.58 -5.68 -11.89
CA VAL A 36 -2.13 -5.20 -10.62
C VAL A 36 -1.25 -4.09 -10.07
N ALA A 37 -1.85 -2.93 -9.81
CA ALA A 37 -1.18 -1.82 -9.12
C ALA A 37 -1.24 -2.05 -7.61
N VAL A 38 -0.08 -2.05 -6.95
CA VAL A 38 0.08 -2.27 -5.51
C VAL A 38 0.99 -1.21 -4.90
N ALA A 39 1.01 -1.10 -3.58
CA ALA A 39 1.97 -0.24 -2.89
C ALA A 39 3.42 -0.71 -3.16
N SER A 40 4.36 0.23 -3.27
CA SER A 40 5.79 -0.09 -3.30
C SER A 40 6.22 -0.80 -2.01
N ALA A 41 7.34 -1.52 -2.03
CA ALA A 41 7.87 -2.19 -0.85
C ALA A 41 8.15 -1.20 0.29
N GLU A 42 8.63 0.00 -0.02
CA GLU A 42 8.81 1.08 0.96
C GLU A 42 7.47 1.48 1.59
N ARG A 43 6.45 1.73 0.76
CA ARG A 43 5.13 2.14 1.25
C ARG A 43 4.44 1.04 2.05
N ALA A 44 4.57 -0.22 1.64
CA ALA A 44 4.05 -1.36 2.38
C ALA A 44 4.60 -1.43 3.81
N ARG A 45 5.90 -1.15 4.01
CA ARG A 45 6.50 -1.05 5.36
C ARG A 45 5.91 0.10 6.16
N GLN A 46 5.80 1.29 5.57
CA GLN A 46 5.25 2.47 6.22
C GLN A 46 3.81 2.23 6.72
N LEU A 47 2.99 1.54 5.94
CA LEU A 47 1.60 1.22 6.29
C LEU A 47 1.45 0.29 7.50
N ARG A 48 2.53 -0.37 7.94
CA ARG A 48 2.55 -1.17 9.19
C ARG A 48 2.90 -0.35 10.43
N SER A 49 3.43 0.86 10.25
CA SER A 49 3.75 1.74 11.36
C SER A 49 2.50 2.11 12.16
N GLY A 50 2.62 2.15 13.49
CA GLY A 50 1.52 2.45 14.41
C GLY A 50 0.65 1.26 14.80
N TYR A 51 0.80 0.10 14.14
CA TYR A 51 0.13 -1.14 14.55
C TYR A 51 1.02 -2.03 15.40
N ARG A 52 0.44 -2.73 16.37
CA ARG A 52 1.12 -3.86 17.01
C ARG A 52 1.25 -4.99 15.98
N LEU A 53 2.48 -5.31 15.61
CA LEU A 53 2.76 -6.34 14.61
C LEU A 53 2.39 -7.73 15.13
N ARG A 54 1.73 -8.51 14.27
CA ARG A 54 1.47 -9.95 14.47
C ARG A 54 2.58 -10.75 13.79
N ALA A 55 2.62 -12.05 14.05
CA ALA A 55 3.60 -12.95 13.43
C ALA A 55 3.57 -12.90 11.88
N VAL A 56 2.38 -12.78 11.28
CA VAL A 56 2.23 -12.65 9.83
C VAL A 56 2.78 -11.32 9.31
N ASP A 57 2.61 -10.23 10.06
CA ASP A 57 3.13 -8.93 9.63
C ASP A 57 4.67 -8.93 9.70
N LEU A 58 5.26 -9.60 10.70
CA LEU A 58 6.70 -9.79 10.80
C LEU A 58 7.26 -10.64 9.64
N HIS A 59 6.55 -11.70 9.27
CA HIS A 59 6.92 -12.52 8.11
C HIS A 59 6.90 -11.70 6.81
N ASP A 60 5.81 -10.97 6.56
CA ASP A 60 5.68 -10.14 5.36
C ASP A 60 6.76 -9.05 5.29
N LEU A 61 7.08 -8.42 6.42
CA LEU A 61 8.15 -7.41 6.49
C LEU A 61 9.53 -8.02 6.19
N ALA A 62 9.81 -9.22 6.69
CA ALA A 62 11.05 -9.93 6.37
C ALA A 62 11.17 -10.25 4.87
N LEU A 63 10.07 -10.67 4.23
CA LEU A 63 10.05 -10.88 2.78
C LEU A 63 10.29 -9.58 2.00
N LEU A 64 9.74 -8.46 2.47
CA LEU A 64 9.97 -7.17 1.82
C LEU A 64 11.44 -6.73 1.94
N ASP A 65 12.16 -7.09 3.00
CA ASP A 65 13.58 -6.78 3.21
C ASP A 65 14.53 -7.54 2.27
N GLU A 66 14.02 -8.54 1.56
CA GLU A 66 14.76 -9.29 0.54
C GLU A 66 14.60 -8.72 -0.88
N LEU A 67 13.74 -7.70 -1.07
CA LEU A 67 13.51 -7.00 -2.35
C LEU A 67 14.47 -5.82 -2.56
#